data_AF-V9G6B0-F1
#
_entry.id   AF-V9G6B0-F1
#
_cell.length_a   1.000
_cell.length_b   1.000
_cell.length_c   1.000
_cell.angle_alpha   90.00
_cell.angle_beta   90.00
_cell.angle_gamma   90.00
#
_symmetry.space_group_name_H-M   'P 1'
#
loop_
_entity.id
_entity.type
_entity.pdbx_description
1 polymer ?
#
loop_
_entity_poly.entity_id
_entity_poly.type
_entity_poly.pdbx_seq_one_letter_code
_entity_poly.pdbx_strand_id
1 'polypeptide(L)'
;MPDQVTLLVDTFDTLKSGIPHAIVTAKKLEAKGKRMNAIRLDSGDLAYLSIQARKMLDEAGLSYVGIVASNDLDEGTILDLKAQGAKVDTWGVGTQLITAADQPALGGVYKLVEREVDGQMVPTIKISGNPEKVSTPGKKDVYRIISKGSGKAIADYICFPGEEMPPENGKLKLFNPLHPYMRKNVQNFEAIPMLEPVFMNGELVYDLPRLEEIRAYHNAQLDQFWPEYLRKLNPEIYRVNLSEAVWEVKQRMMAEFMDMHEE
;
A
#
# COMPACT_ATOMS: atom_id res chain seq x y z
N MET A 1 1.47 15.82 -33.83
CA MET A 1 2.17 15.11 -34.93
C MET A 1 2.77 13.83 -34.34
N PRO A 2 2.71 12.66 -34.99
CA PRO A 2 2.61 11.42 -34.25
C PRO A 2 4.01 10.85 -33.93
N ASP A 3 4.66 11.43 -32.94
CA ASP A 3 5.89 10.87 -32.35
C ASP A 3 5.57 9.88 -31.21
N GLN A 4 4.27 9.70 -30.93
CA GLN A 4 3.71 8.76 -29.96
C GLN A 4 2.57 7.97 -30.63
N VAL A 5 2.90 6.83 -31.23
CA VAL A 5 1.96 5.94 -31.91
C VAL A 5 1.88 4.61 -31.18
N THR A 6 0.70 4.33 -30.62
CA THR A 6 0.31 3.01 -30.13
C THR A 6 -0.92 2.55 -30.89
N LEU A 7 -0.85 1.38 -31.52
CA LEU A 7 -1.95 0.86 -32.34
C LEU A 7 -2.68 -0.28 -31.63
N LEU A 8 -4.01 -0.18 -31.54
CA LEU A 8 -4.87 -1.31 -31.16
C LEU A 8 -4.88 -2.32 -32.31
N VAL A 9 -4.58 -3.59 -32.02
CA VAL A 9 -4.35 -4.61 -33.07
C VAL A 9 -5.33 -5.77 -33.03
N ASP A 10 -6.30 -5.80 -32.13
CA ASP A 10 -7.17 -6.96 -31.88
C ASP A 10 -8.65 -6.69 -32.20
N THR A 11 -8.94 -5.69 -33.03
CA THR A 11 -10.32 -5.37 -33.45
C THR A 11 -11.00 -6.49 -34.26
N PHE A 12 -10.24 -7.25 -35.05
CA PHE A 12 -10.77 -8.33 -35.89
C PHE A 12 -10.01 -9.65 -35.68
N ASP A 13 -8.77 -9.72 -36.14
CA ASP A 13 -7.86 -10.84 -35.93
C ASP A 13 -6.47 -10.28 -35.65
N THR A 14 -5.98 -10.52 -34.44
CA THR A 14 -4.70 -10.00 -33.95
C THR A 14 -3.54 -10.45 -34.84
N LEU A 15 -3.40 -11.76 -35.07
CA LEU A 15 -2.21 -12.32 -35.70
C LEU A 15 -2.29 -12.27 -37.23
N LYS A 16 -3.48 -12.38 -37.83
CA LYS A 16 -3.65 -12.39 -39.28
C LYS A 16 -3.92 -11.01 -39.87
N SER A 17 -4.37 -10.05 -39.07
CA SER A 17 -4.71 -8.71 -39.54
C SER A 17 -3.98 -7.61 -38.77
N GLY A 18 -4.24 -7.43 -37.48
CA GLY A 18 -3.78 -6.23 -36.78
C GLY A 18 -2.27 -6.11 -36.67
N ILE A 19 -1.57 -7.17 -36.26
CA ILE A 19 -0.10 -7.18 -36.20
C ILE A 19 0.53 -6.96 -37.59
N PRO A 20 0.13 -7.67 -38.67
CA PRO A 20 0.60 -7.37 -40.02
C PRO A 20 0.41 -5.90 -40.44
N HIS A 21 -0.76 -5.31 -40.16
CA HIS A 21 -1.00 -3.90 -40.49
C HIS A 21 -0.17 -2.94 -39.63
N ALA A 22 0.07 -3.27 -38.36
CA ALA A 22 0.96 -2.52 -37.48
C ALA A 22 2.41 -2.55 -37.99
N ILE A 23 2.90 -3.70 -38.46
CA ILE A 23 4.24 -3.83 -39.06
C ILE A 23 4.36 -2.94 -40.32
N VAL A 24 3.38 -3.00 -41.24
CA VAL A 24 3.36 -2.14 -42.43
C VAL A 24 3.37 -0.67 -42.04
N THR A 25 2.61 -0.29 -41.02
CA THR A 25 2.54 1.09 -40.53
C THR A 25 3.87 1.52 -39.91
N ALA A 26 4.49 0.68 -39.09
CA ALA A 26 5.79 0.94 -38.50
C ALA A 26 6.87 1.17 -39.58
N LYS A 27 6.93 0.32 -40.62
CA LYS A 27 7.87 0.47 -41.74
C LYS A 27 7.64 1.77 -42.52
N LYS A 28 6.38 2.17 -42.73
CA LYS A 28 6.05 3.46 -43.35
C LYS A 28 6.48 4.65 -42.50
N LEU A 29 6.43 4.53 -41.17
CA LEU A 29 6.95 5.55 -40.25
C LEU A 29 8.49 5.59 -40.29
N GLU A 30 9.17 4.44 -40.29
CA GLU A 30 10.64 4.35 -40.41
C GLU A 30 11.14 5.03 -41.69
N ALA A 31 10.46 4.80 -42.83
CA ALA A 31 10.78 5.45 -44.10
C ALA A 31 10.66 6.98 -44.06
N LYS A 32 9.97 7.54 -43.07
CA LYS A 32 9.82 8.99 -42.83
C LYS A 32 10.70 9.49 -41.67
N GLY A 33 11.63 8.67 -41.19
CA GLY A 33 12.49 8.99 -40.05
C GLY A 33 11.78 8.99 -38.69
N LYS A 34 10.62 8.33 -38.58
CA LYS A 34 9.81 8.22 -37.36
C LYS A 34 9.76 6.78 -36.85
N ARG A 35 9.30 6.58 -35.63
CA ARG A 35 9.13 5.25 -35.02
C ARG A 35 7.75 5.09 -34.40
N MET A 36 7.18 3.90 -34.54
CA MET A 36 6.01 3.46 -33.78
C MET A 36 6.43 3.06 -32.37
N ASN A 37 5.68 3.41 -31.35
CA ASN A 37 6.07 3.14 -29.96
C ASN A 37 5.65 1.75 -29.52
N ALA A 38 4.38 1.40 -29.76
CA ALA A 38 3.84 0.14 -29.27
C ALA A 38 2.64 -0.37 -30.08
N ILE A 39 2.27 -1.61 -29.80
CA ILE A 39 0.94 -2.17 -30.10
C ILE A 39 0.17 -2.34 -28.79
N ARG A 40 -1.16 -2.35 -28.85
CA ARG A 40 -2.05 -2.67 -27.71
C ARG A 40 -2.85 -3.93 -28.00
N LEU A 41 -2.76 -4.88 -27.07
CA LEU A 41 -3.61 -6.06 -26.96
C LEU A 41 -4.66 -5.79 -25.87
N ASP A 42 -5.93 -6.02 -26.18
CA ASP A 42 -7.07 -5.66 -25.33
C ASP A 42 -8.07 -6.83 -25.14
N SER A 43 -7.74 -8.02 -25.64
CA SER A 43 -8.61 -9.20 -25.63
C SER A 43 -7.84 -10.48 -25.96
N GLY A 44 -8.50 -11.63 -25.75
CA GLY A 44 -7.96 -12.96 -26.06
C GLY A 44 -6.92 -13.47 -25.04
N ASP A 45 -6.20 -14.51 -25.41
CA ASP A 45 -5.10 -15.06 -24.60
C ASP A 45 -3.87 -14.13 -24.70
N LEU A 46 -3.75 -13.21 -23.73
CA LEU A 46 -2.70 -12.20 -23.72
C LEU A 46 -1.28 -12.80 -23.65
N ALA A 47 -1.10 -13.95 -22.99
CA ALA A 47 0.22 -14.60 -22.93
C ALA A 47 0.62 -15.12 -24.31
N TYR A 48 -0.24 -15.92 -24.93
CA TYR A 48 0.00 -16.45 -26.28
C TYR A 48 0.15 -15.32 -27.31
N LEU A 49 -0.79 -14.36 -27.32
CA LEU A 49 -0.81 -13.28 -28.30
C LEU A 49 0.39 -12.36 -28.17
N SER A 50 0.83 -12.01 -26.95
CA SER A 50 2.03 -11.18 -26.76
C SER A 50 3.30 -11.89 -27.24
N ILE A 51 3.43 -13.20 -26.99
CA ILE A 51 4.58 -14.00 -27.45
C ILE A 51 4.63 -14.06 -28.99
N GLN A 52 3.50 -14.32 -29.64
CA GLN A 52 3.44 -14.35 -31.11
C GLN A 52 3.67 -12.96 -31.71
N ALA A 53 3.05 -11.92 -31.13
CA ALA A 53 3.24 -10.54 -31.58
C ALA A 53 4.72 -10.12 -31.47
N ARG A 54 5.39 -10.44 -30.36
CA ARG A 54 6.82 -10.16 -30.17
C ARG A 54 7.65 -10.83 -31.26
N LYS A 55 7.42 -12.12 -31.52
CA LYS A 55 8.10 -12.87 -32.59
C LYS A 55 7.92 -12.21 -33.96
N MET A 56 6.68 -11.89 -34.34
CA MET A 56 6.38 -11.25 -35.64
C MET A 56 7.03 -9.86 -35.78
N LEU A 57 7.03 -9.07 -34.71
CA LEU A 57 7.68 -7.76 -34.68
C LEU A 57 9.20 -7.91 -34.82
N ASP A 58 9.81 -8.87 -34.12
CA ASP A 58 11.25 -9.10 -34.14
C ASP A 58 11.72 -9.61 -35.51
N GLU A 59 10.98 -10.53 -36.13
CA GLU A 59 11.22 -11.01 -37.51
C GLU A 59 11.14 -9.86 -38.54
N ALA A 60 10.31 -8.84 -38.28
CA ALA A 60 10.24 -7.63 -39.08
C ALA A 60 11.30 -6.56 -38.73
N GLY A 61 12.21 -6.86 -37.79
CA GLY A 61 13.24 -5.93 -37.31
C GLY A 61 12.71 -4.80 -36.43
N LEU A 62 11.56 -4.98 -35.77
CA LEU A 62 10.84 -3.99 -34.95
C LEU A 62 10.94 -4.32 -33.45
N SER A 63 12.10 -4.79 -32.99
CA SER A 63 12.33 -5.15 -31.58
C SER A 63 12.15 -4.01 -30.58
N TYR A 64 12.21 -2.76 -31.06
CA TYR A 64 11.99 -1.56 -30.26
C TYR A 64 10.50 -1.25 -29.99
N VAL A 65 9.57 -1.85 -30.74
CA VAL A 65 8.13 -1.61 -30.59
C VAL A 65 7.65 -2.34 -29.34
N GLY A 66 7.16 -1.62 -28.34
CA GLY A 66 6.63 -2.20 -27.12
C GLY A 66 5.27 -2.88 -27.30
N ILE A 67 4.87 -3.67 -26.30
CA ILE A 67 3.58 -4.33 -26.23
C ILE A 67 2.85 -3.87 -24.98
N VAL A 68 1.71 -3.21 -25.18
CA VAL A 68 0.78 -2.82 -24.12
C VAL A 68 -0.30 -3.89 -24.01
N ALA A 69 -0.60 -4.35 -22.80
CA ALA A 69 -1.78 -5.15 -22.53
C ALA A 69 -2.76 -4.37 -21.64
N SER A 70 -4.01 -4.33 -22.05
CA SER A 70 -5.17 -3.98 -21.22
C SER A 70 -6.18 -5.12 -21.35
N ASN A 71 -7.08 -5.30 -20.38
CA ASN A 71 -8.27 -6.19 -20.37
C ASN A 71 -8.44 -6.83 -18.99
N ASP A 72 -9.33 -6.28 -18.16
CA ASP A 72 -9.69 -6.79 -16.83
C ASP A 72 -8.50 -7.30 -16.00
N LEU A 73 -7.39 -6.58 -16.09
CA LEU A 73 -6.16 -6.91 -15.39
C LEU A 73 -6.29 -6.55 -13.91
N ASP A 74 -5.74 -7.41 -13.07
CA ASP A 74 -5.49 -7.23 -11.65
C ASP A 74 -4.07 -7.75 -11.33
N GLU A 75 -3.65 -7.73 -10.08
CA GLU A 75 -2.33 -8.27 -9.74
C GLU A 75 -2.14 -9.77 -9.96
N GLY A 76 -3.20 -10.57 -9.85
CA GLY A 76 -3.14 -12.02 -9.93
C GLY A 76 -2.94 -12.44 -11.38
N THR A 77 -3.80 -11.92 -12.25
CA THR A 77 -3.70 -12.07 -13.71
C THR A 77 -2.36 -11.54 -14.23
N ILE A 78 -1.88 -10.38 -13.78
CA ILE A 78 -0.56 -9.86 -14.17
C ILE A 78 0.58 -10.79 -13.70
N LEU A 79 0.50 -11.32 -12.48
CA LEU A 79 1.49 -12.27 -11.96
C LEU A 79 1.54 -13.55 -12.81
N ASP A 80 0.37 -14.11 -13.14
CA ASP A 80 0.24 -15.33 -13.95
C ASP A 80 0.74 -15.11 -15.38
N LEU A 81 0.39 -14.00 -16.02
CA LEU A 81 0.87 -13.65 -17.36
C LEU A 81 2.40 -13.52 -17.37
N LYS A 82 2.99 -12.88 -16.34
CA LYS A 82 4.45 -12.82 -16.20
C LYS A 82 5.09 -14.19 -16.00
N ALA A 83 4.49 -15.06 -15.17
CA ALA A 83 4.97 -16.42 -14.95
C ALA A 83 4.92 -17.28 -16.21
N GLN A 84 3.92 -17.07 -17.07
CA GLN A 84 3.79 -17.71 -18.39
C GLN A 84 4.77 -17.16 -19.44
N GLY A 85 5.54 -16.12 -19.11
CA GLY A 85 6.53 -15.51 -20.02
C GLY A 85 5.91 -14.58 -21.06
N ALA A 86 4.73 -14.02 -20.80
CA ALA A 86 4.09 -13.01 -21.65
C ALA A 86 5.07 -11.87 -21.99
N LYS A 87 5.04 -11.41 -23.23
CA LYS A 87 5.93 -10.36 -23.74
C LYS A 87 5.23 -9.01 -23.69
N VAL A 88 4.83 -8.60 -22.50
CA VAL A 88 4.12 -7.33 -22.25
C VAL A 88 5.05 -6.36 -21.53
N ASP A 89 5.22 -5.17 -22.10
CA ASP A 89 6.10 -4.12 -21.60
C ASP A 89 5.34 -3.10 -20.74
N THR A 90 4.03 -2.94 -20.96
CA THR A 90 3.19 -1.97 -20.25
C THR A 90 1.82 -2.56 -19.95
N TRP A 91 1.35 -2.34 -18.73
CA TRP A 91 0.09 -2.90 -18.21
C TRP A 91 -0.91 -1.77 -18.02
N GLY A 92 -2.00 -1.79 -18.79
CA GLY A 92 -3.13 -0.88 -18.66
C GLY A 92 -4.18 -1.48 -17.73
N VAL A 93 -4.20 -1.02 -16.48
CA VAL A 93 -5.14 -1.49 -15.45
C VAL A 93 -6.24 -0.46 -15.25
N GLY A 94 -7.49 -0.87 -15.43
CA GLY A 94 -8.66 0.01 -15.35
C GLY A 94 -9.51 -0.29 -14.12
N THR A 95 -10.66 -0.93 -14.35
CA THR A 95 -11.73 -1.19 -13.37
C THR A 95 -11.20 -1.75 -12.05
N GLN A 96 -10.44 -2.85 -12.08
CA GLN A 96 -9.96 -3.55 -10.88
C GLN A 96 -9.21 -2.61 -9.92
N LEU A 97 -8.30 -1.77 -10.46
CA LEU A 97 -7.51 -0.84 -9.67
C LEU A 97 -8.32 0.37 -9.19
N ILE A 98 -9.07 1.03 -10.08
CA ILE A 98 -9.75 2.29 -9.73
C ILE A 98 -10.91 2.09 -8.76
N THR A 99 -11.52 0.90 -8.75
CA THR A 99 -12.63 0.58 -7.84
C THR A 99 -12.21 -0.19 -6.60
N ALA A 100 -10.94 -0.61 -6.49
CA ALA A 100 -10.49 -1.61 -5.51
C ALA A 100 -11.48 -2.81 -5.47
N ALA A 101 -11.68 -3.44 -6.63
CA ALA A 101 -12.86 -4.29 -6.87
C ALA A 101 -13.03 -5.45 -5.88
N ASP A 102 -11.92 -5.98 -5.34
CA ASP A 102 -11.89 -7.04 -4.32
C ASP A 102 -12.32 -6.54 -2.94
N GLN A 103 -11.98 -5.30 -2.60
CA GLN A 103 -12.39 -4.64 -1.36
C GLN A 103 -12.63 -3.13 -1.57
N PRO A 104 -13.82 -2.72 -2.06
CA PRO A 104 -14.09 -1.34 -2.49
C PRO A 104 -14.23 -0.34 -1.33
N ALA A 105 -14.07 -0.80 -0.09
CA ALA A 105 -14.14 0.02 1.11
C ALA A 105 -13.08 -0.39 2.13
N LEU A 106 -12.36 0.60 2.66
CA LEU A 106 -11.34 0.39 3.70
C LEU A 106 -11.94 0.07 5.08
N GLY A 107 -13.15 0.57 5.37
CA GLY A 107 -13.78 0.41 6.69
C GLY A 107 -13.26 1.39 7.77
N GLY A 108 -12.69 2.54 7.36
CA GLY A 108 -12.24 3.58 8.29
C GLY A 108 -13.37 4.12 9.18
N VAL A 109 -13.05 4.44 10.44
CA VAL A 109 -14.03 4.94 11.43
C VAL A 109 -13.51 6.14 12.19
N TYR A 110 -14.41 7.06 12.55
CA TYR A 110 -14.16 8.11 13.53
C TYR A 110 -14.73 7.72 14.89
N LYS A 111 -13.98 7.99 15.97
CA LYS A 111 -14.35 7.67 17.36
C LYS A 111 -13.86 8.77 18.30
N LEU A 112 -14.72 9.20 19.21
CA LEU A 112 -14.32 10.00 20.37
C LEU A 112 -13.47 9.11 21.28
N VAL A 113 -12.28 9.60 21.65
CA VAL A 113 -11.34 8.87 22.52
C VAL A 113 -11.11 9.57 23.86
N GLU A 114 -11.42 10.85 23.95
CA GLU A 114 -11.39 11.64 25.18
C GLU A 114 -12.38 12.80 25.07
N ARG A 115 -12.84 13.31 26.21
CA ARG A 115 -13.74 14.47 26.30
C ARG A 115 -13.37 15.30 27.52
N GLU A 116 -13.68 16.58 27.47
CA GLU A 116 -13.53 17.45 28.63
C GLU A 116 -14.70 17.26 29.61
N VAL A 117 -14.38 17.09 30.90
CA VAL A 117 -15.32 17.08 32.03
C VAL A 117 -14.71 17.92 33.14
N ASP A 118 -15.42 18.96 33.59
CA ASP A 118 -14.96 19.88 34.65
C ASP A 118 -13.55 20.45 34.42
N GLY A 119 -13.22 20.81 33.18
CA GLY A 119 -11.90 21.35 32.80
C GLY A 119 -10.79 20.31 32.64
N GLN A 120 -11.10 19.02 32.74
CA GLN A 120 -10.12 17.93 32.62
C GLN A 120 -10.45 17.01 31.44
N MET A 121 -9.43 16.60 30.70
CA MET A 121 -9.58 15.62 29.63
C MET A 121 -9.72 14.21 30.22
N VAL A 122 -10.88 13.60 30.01
CA VAL A 122 -11.24 12.27 30.48
C VAL A 122 -11.32 11.30 29.30
N PRO A 123 -10.59 10.18 29.31
CA PRO A 123 -10.66 9.16 28.27
C PRO A 123 -12.07 8.57 28.12
N THR A 124 -12.46 8.22 26.90
CA THR A 124 -13.73 7.55 26.59
C THR A 124 -13.48 6.21 25.92
N ILE A 125 -14.27 5.20 26.28
CA ILE A 125 -14.24 3.89 25.65
C ILE A 125 -15.62 3.53 25.09
N LYS A 126 -15.65 2.99 23.88
CA LYS A 126 -16.83 2.33 23.31
C LYS A 126 -16.62 0.83 23.40
N ILE A 127 -17.51 0.16 24.12
CA ILE A 127 -17.56 -1.30 24.21
C ILE A 127 -18.60 -1.83 23.23
N SER A 128 -18.33 -3.01 22.68
CA SER A 128 -19.17 -3.70 21.71
C SER A 128 -19.15 -5.19 22.04
N GLY A 129 -20.23 -5.91 21.70
CA GLY A 129 -20.27 -7.37 21.83
C GLY A 129 -19.21 -8.11 20.99
N ASN A 130 -18.52 -7.43 20.07
CA ASN A 130 -17.30 -7.95 19.45
C ASN A 130 -16.06 -7.32 20.12
N PRO A 131 -15.19 -8.10 20.78
CA PRO A 131 -13.95 -7.62 21.42
C PRO A 131 -13.03 -6.80 20.51
N GLU A 132 -12.98 -7.13 19.21
CA GLU A 132 -12.15 -6.41 18.22
C GLU A 132 -12.66 -4.99 17.95
N LYS A 133 -13.93 -4.71 18.26
CA LYS A 133 -14.57 -3.40 18.06
C LYS A 133 -14.49 -2.50 19.29
N VAL A 134 -13.79 -2.92 20.36
CA VAL A 134 -13.57 -2.10 21.55
C VAL A 134 -12.49 -1.06 21.24
N SER A 135 -12.86 0.22 21.31
CA SER A 135 -11.95 1.33 21.03
C SER A 135 -10.82 1.41 22.06
N THR A 136 -9.65 1.90 21.66
CA THR A 136 -8.57 2.21 22.59
C THR A 136 -8.73 3.65 23.12
N PRO A 137 -8.89 3.87 24.43
CA PRO A 137 -9.23 5.18 25.01
C PRO A 137 -8.07 6.19 24.97
N GLY A 138 -8.38 7.46 25.22
CA GLY A 138 -7.48 8.61 25.36
C GLY A 138 -6.87 9.14 24.05
N LYS A 139 -6.39 10.38 24.02
CA LYS A 139 -5.50 10.86 22.97
C LYS A 139 -4.21 10.05 22.97
N LYS A 140 -3.67 9.74 21.79
CA LYS A 140 -2.52 8.86 21.63
C LYS A 140 -1.58 9.41 20.57
N ASP A 141 -0.29 9.16 20.77
CA ASP A 141 0.74 9.31 19.75
C ASP A 141 1.08 7.94 19.16
N VAL A 142 1.60 7.94 17.94
CA VAL A 142 2.04 6.73 17.23
C VAL A 142 3.47 6.93 16.79
N TYR A 143 4.33 5.96 17.12
CA TYR A 143 5.72 5.94 16.74
C TYR A 143 6.02 4.69 15.91
N ARG A 144 6.72 4.86 14.79
CA ARG A 144 7.31 3.75 14.07
C ARG A 144 8.68 3.44 14.63
N ILE A 145 8.87 2.21 15.07
CA ILE A 145 10.11 1.73 15.65
C ILE A 145 10.99 1.15 14.53
N ILE A 146 12.05 1.88 14.18
CA ILE A 146 13.03 1.48 13.17
C ILE A 146 14.28 0.92 13.86
N SER A 147 14.79 -0.22 13.40
CA SER A 147 16.09 -0.71 13.86
C SER A 147 17.21 0.20 13.39
N LYS A 148 18.03 0.75 14.29
CA LYS A 148 19.25 1.49 13.89
C LYS A 148 20.26 0.60 13.17
N GLY A 149 20.25 -0.71 13.45
CA GLY A 149 21.17 -1.68 12.84
C GLY A 149 20.83 -2.02 11.40
N SER A 150 19.54 -2.27 11.09
CA SER A 150 19.11 -2.65 9.74
C SER A 150 18.42 -1.55 8.94
N GLY A 151 18.03 -0.45 9.57
CA GLY A 151 17.17 0.58 8.97
C GLY A 151 15.73 0.10 8.69
N LYS A 152 15.36 -1.09 9.19
CA LYS A 152 14.06 -1.70 8.90
C LYS A 152 13.04 -1.47 10.02
N ALA A 153 11.77 -1.33 9.63
CA ALA A 153 10.65 -1.19 10.52
C ALA A 153 10.40 -2.48 11.31
N ILE A 154 10.29 -2.35 12.64
CA ILE A 154 10.09 -3.46 13.58
C ILE A 154 8.60 -3.56 13.97
N ALA A 155 8.00 -2.41 14.30
CA ALA A 155 6.62 -2.30 14.75
C ALA A 155 6.19 -0.83 14.78
N ASP A 156 4.88 -0.59 14.80
CA ASP A 156 4.31 0.66 15.28
C ASP A 156 3.98 0.51 16.78
N TYR A 157 4.19 1.59 17.53
CA TYR A 157 4.02 1.68 18.98
C TYR A 157 3.12 2.86 19.32
N ILE A 158 2.04 2.59 20.03
CA ILE A 158 0.98 3.56 20.35
C ILE A 158 1.02 3.84 21.85
N CYS A 159 1.23 5.09 22.23
CA CYS A 159 1.35 5.52 23.63
C CYS A 159 0.52 6.78 23.90
N PHE A 160 0.34 7.16 25.15
CA PHE A 160 -0.17 8.47 25.52
C PHE A 160 0.87 9.56 25.20
N PRO A 161 0.43 10.79 24.89
CA PRO A 161 1.33 11.92 24.72
C PRO A 161 2.16 12.17 25.98
N GLY A 162 3.46 12.42 25.78
CA GLY A 162 4.40 12.66 26.88
C GLY A 162 4.94 11.41 27.57
N GLU A 163 4.53 10.19 27.15
CA GLU A 163 5.24 8.98 27.58
C GLU A 163 6.69 9.01 27.10
N GLU A 164 7.63 8.89 28.03
CA GLU A 164 9.06 8.87 27.71
C GLU A 164 9.43 7.54 27.04
N MET A 165 10.06 7.63 25.88
CA MET A 165 10.69 6.47 25.26
C MET A 165 11.88 6.02 26.11
N PRO A 166 12.19 4.71 26.15
CA PRO A 166 13.40 4.23 26.79
C PRO A 166 14.63 4.97 26.26
N PRO A 167 15.64 5.25 27.11
CA PRO A 167 16.88 5.88 26.66
C PRO A 167 17.58 5.01 25.61
N GLU A 168 18.62 5.53 24.96
CA GLU A 168 19.27 4.86 23.81
C GLU A 168 19.70 3.39 24.03
N ASN A 169 20.03 3.02 25.28
CA ASN A 169 20.36 1.63 25.68
C ASN A 169 19.21 0.88 26.38
N GLY A 170 18.08 1.55 26.57
CA GLY A 170 16.86 1.04 27.17
C GLY A 170 16.18 -0.02 26.31
N LYS A 171 15.30 -0.79 26.95
CA LYS A 171 14.52 -1.85 26.30
C LYS A 171 13.09 -1.35 26.12
N LEU A 172 12.63 -1.29 24.88
CA LEU A 172 11.22 -1.09 24.58
C LEU A 172 10.52 -2.45 24.56
N LYS A 173 9.55 -2.63 25.45
CA LYS A 173 8.73 -3.83 25.49
C LYS A 173 7.62 -3.71 24.46
N LEU A 174 7.62 -4.62 23.50
CA LEU A 174 6.55 -4.79 22.53
C LEU A 174 5.80 -6.09 22.86
N PHE A 175 4.48 -6.04 22.91
CA PHE A 175 3.65 -7.20 23.16
C PHE A 175 2.36 -7.13 22.35
N ASN A 176 1.86 -8.30 21.96
CA ASN A 176 0.57 -8.39 21.28
C ASN A 176 -0.56 -8.05 22.29
N PRO A 177 -1.39 -7.02 22.05
CA PRO A 177 -2.44 -6.63 22.99
C PRO A 177 -3.50 -7.71 23.25
N LEU A 178 -3.73 -8.63 22.30
CA LEU A 178 -4.66 -9.76 22.41
C LEU A 178 -4.01 -10.99 23.03
N HIS A 179 -2.69 -11.13 22.88
CA HIS A 179 -1.92 -12.27 23.36
C HIS A 179 -0.65 -11.79 24.07
N PRO A 180 -0.76 -11.21 25.29
CA PRO A 180 0.36 -10.52 25.94
C PRO A 180 1.59 -11.40 26.26
N TYR A 181 1.42 -12.72 26.26
CA TYR A 181 2.53 -13.68 26.37
C TYR A 181 3.47 -13.62 25.15
N MET A 182 2.97 -13.21 23.97
CA MET A 182 3.78 -12.90 22.80
C MET A 182 4.41 -11.52 22.97
N ARG A 183 5.62 -11.50 23.53
CA ARG A 183 6.36 -10.28 23.83
C ARG A 183 7.80 -10.35 23.35
N LYS A 184 8.38 -9.20 23.03
CA LYS A 184 9.78 -9.03 22.66
C LYS A 184 10.28 -7.69 23.21
N ASN A 185 11.51 -7.68 23.70
CA ASN A 185 12.22 -6.44 24.00
C ASN A 185 13.04 -6.01 22.78
N VAL A 186 12.94 -4.74 22.43
CA VAL A 186 13.70 -4.12 21.34
C VAL A 186 14.67 -3.11 21.95
N GLN A 187 15.89 -3.06 21.42
CA GLN A 187 16.95 -2.13 21.78
C GLN A 187 17.56 -1.56 20.50
N ASN A 188 18.33 -0.47 20.62
CA ASN A 188 19.03 0.16 19.50
C ASN A 188 18.08 0.47 18.33
N PHE A 189 17.04 1.26 18.65
CA PHE A 189 16.02 1.67 17.70
C PHE A 189 15.93 3.19 17.63
N GLU A 190 15.32 3.67 16.56
CA GLU A 190 14.84 5.03 16.40
C GLU A 190 13.31 4.99 16.42
N ALA A 191 12.69 5.89 17.18
CA ALA A 191 11.24 6.03 17.26
C ALA A 191 10.84 7.26 16.45
N ILE A 192 10.26 7.04 15.26
CA ILE A 192 9.84 8.10 14.35
C ILE A 192 8.38 8.45 14.65
N PRO A 193 8.04 9.69 15.02
CA PRO A 193 6.65 10.09 15.22
C PRO A 193 5.88 10.02 13.89
N MET A 194 4.68 9.43 13.92
CA MET A 194 3.86 9.20 12.72
C MET A 194 2.70 10.20 12.58
N LEU A 195 2.37 10.92 13.64
CA LEU A 195 1.33 11.95 13.64
C LEU A 195 2.01 13.32 13.65
N GLU A 196 1.73 14.11 12.62
CA GLU A 196 2.23 15.48 12.46
C GLU A 196 1.05 16.46 12.43
N PRO A 197 1.13 17.63 13.11
CA PRO A 197 0.10 18.64 13.04
C PRO A 197 -0.07 19.18 11.61
N VAL A 198 -1.23 18.94 11.00
CA VAL A 198 -1.58 19.56 9.70
C VAL A 198 -2.30 20.89 9.91
N PHE A 199 -3.21 20.94 10.86
CA PHE A 199 -3.94 22.14 11.25
C PHE A 199 -3.79 22.40 12.75
N MET A 200 -3.60 23.66 13.13
CA MET A 200 -3.67 24.11 14.52
C MET A 200 -4.57 25.34 14.61
N ASN A 201 -5.55 25.31 15.52
CA ASN A 201 -6.51 26.41 15.73
C ASN A 201 -7.21 26.90 14.44
N GLY A 202 -7.45 26.00 13.49
CA GLY A 202 -8.09 26.31 12.20
C GLY A 202 -7.15 26.82 11.11
N GLU A 203 -5.86 26.97 11.40
CA GLU A 203 -4.84 27.40 10.44
C GLU A 203 -4.03 26.21 9.94
N LEU A 204 -3.76 26.17 8.63
CA LEU A 204 -2.86 25.18 8.01
C LEU A 204 -1.43 25.51 8.43
N VAL A 205 -0.79 24.60 9.17
CA VAL A 205 0.58 24.75 9.68
C VAL A 205 1.58 23.81 9.01
N TYR A 206 1.10 22.96 8.10
CA TYR A 206 1.88 21.98 7.37
C TYR A 206 2.06 22.37 5.92
N ASP A 207 3.30 22.26 5.44
CA ASP A 207 3.65 22.53 4.05
C ASP A 207 3.24 21.34 3.18
N LEU A 208 2.24 21.55 2.31
CA LEU A 208 1.75 20.49 1.43
C LEU A 208 2.82 20.08 0.40
N PRO A 209 3.29 18.81 0.42
CA PRO A 209 4.31 18.35 -0.51
C PRO A 209 3.76 18.23 -1.94
N ARG A 210 4.66 18.30 -2.91
CA ARG A 210 4.36 18.04 -4.32
C ARG A 210 4.20 16.55 -4.57
N LEU A 211 3.55 16.20 -5.68
CA LEU A 211 3.29 14.80 -6.05
C LEU A 211 4.58 13.96 -6.15
N GLU A 212 5.66 14.55 -6.67
CA GLU A 212 6.96 13.88 -6.80
C GLU A 212 7.58 13.58 -5.43
N GLU A 213 7.42 14.48 -4.47
CA GLU A 213 7.88 14.33 -3.09
C GLU A 213 7.09 13.24 -2.37
N ILE A 214 5.77 13.21 -2.54
CA ILE A 214 4.90 12.14 -2.01
C ILE A 214 5.33 10.78 -2.58
N ARG A 215 5.60 10.69 -3.89
CA ARG A 215 6.05 9.46 -4.53
C ARG A 215 7.41 9.01 -4.02
N ALA A 216 8.37 9.93 -3.90
CA ALA A 216 9.69 9.63 -3.37
C ALA A 216 9.62 9.15 -1.91
N TYR A 217 8.81 9.82 -1.09
CA TYR A 217 8.55 9.42 0.30
C TYR A 217 7.93 8.02 0.38
N HIS A 218 6.91 7.72 -0.42
CA HIS A 218 6.28 6.40 -0.46
C HIS A 218 7.29 5.28 -0.76
N ASN A 219 8.15 5.46 -1.78
CA ASN A 219 9.18 4.48 -2.12
C ASN A 219 10.19 4.30 -0.97
N ALA A 220 10.66 5.40 -0.39
CA ALA A 220 11.59 5.36 0.75
C ALA A 220 10.97 4.66 1.97
N GLN A 221 9.67 4.85 2.21
CA GLN A 221 8.94 4.16 3.27
C GLN A 221 8.79 2.66 3.00
N LEU A 222 8.43 2.25 1.78
CA LEU A 222 8.36 0.84 1.41
C LEU A 222 9.70 0.12 1.60
N ASP A 223 10.80 0.78 1.27
CA ASP A 223 12.15 0.24 1.44
C ASP A 223 12.53 0.00 2.92
N GLN A 224 11.83 0.62 3.88
CA GLN A 224 12.02 0.34 5.31
C GLN A 224 11.36 -0.97 5.76
N PHE A 225 10.46 -1.56 4.97
CA PHE A 225 9.83 -2.81 5.34
C PHE A 225 10.66 -4.01 4.88
N TRP A 226 10.50 -5.11 5.61
CA TRP A 226 11.04 -6.38 5.20
C TRP A 226 10.18 -7.01 4.10
N PRO A 227 10.76 -7.80 3.18
CA PRO A 227 10.00 -8.46 2.12
C PRO A 227 8.84 -9.33 2.61
N GLU A 228 8.93 -9.87 3.84
CA GLU A 228 7.86 -10.70 4.42
C GLU A 228 6.56 -9.93 4.65
N TYR A 229 6.63 -8.61 4.89
CA TYR A 229 5.46 -7.74 5.03
C TYR A 229 4.88 -7.29 3.68
N LEU A 230 5.70 -7.29 2.62
CA LEU A 230 5.36 -6.73 1.32
C LEU A 230 4.86 -7.79 0.31
N ARG A 231 5.07 -9.09 0.60
CA ARG A 231 4.60 -10.17 -0.26
C ARG A 231 3.06 -10.24 -0.25
N LYS A 232 2.47 -10.55 -1.41
CA LYS A 232 1.01 -10.64 -1.54
C LYS A 232 0.43 -11.92 -0.94
N LEU A 233 1.10 -13.04 -1.17
CA LEU A 233 0.66 -14.33 -0.68
C LEU A 233 1.13 -14.51 0.77
N ASN A 234 0.17 -14.60 1.69
CA ASN A 234 0.41 -14.82 3.12
C ASN A 234 1.46 -13.86 3.72
N PRO A 235 1.26 -12.53 3.65
CA PRO A 235 2.17 -11.58 4.29
C PRO A 235 2.29 -11.85 5.79
N GLU A 236 3.47 -11.62 6.33
CA GLU A 236 3.64 -11.56 7.78
C GLU A 236 2.81 -10.40 8.35
N ILE A 237 2.26 -10.57 9.56
CA ILE A 237 1.48 -9.51 10.20
C ILE A 237 2.44 -8.46 10.76
N TYR A 238 2.34 -7.23 10.25
CA TYR A 238 3.07 -6.10 10.82
C TYR A 238 2.53 -5.77 12.21
N ARG A 239 3.43 -5.59 13.18
CA ARG A 239 3.05 -5.49 14.59
C ARG A 239 2.68 -4.06 14.96
N VAL A 240 1.47 -3.89 15.48
CA VAL A 240 0.99 -2.65 16.10
C VAL A 240 0.80 -2.91 17.58
N ASN A 241 1.57 -2.22 18.43
CA ASN A 241 1.63 -2.46 19.86
C ASN A 241 1.12 -1.26 20.63
N LEU A 242 0.54 -1.51 21.81
CA LEU A 242 0.19 -0.47 22.77
C LEU A 242 1.31 -0.35 23.82
N SER A 243 1.52 0.85 24.36
CA SER A 243 2.26 1.01 25.62
C SER A 243 1.55 0.26 26.74
N GLU A 244 2.29 -0.07 27.80
CA GLU A 244 1.69 -0.69 28.99
C GLU A 244 0.63 0.24 29.58
N ALA A 245 0.90 1.54 29.69
CA ALA A 245 -0.03 2.52 30.21
C ALA A 245 -1.35 2.57 29.40
N VAL A 246 -1.26 2.63 28.06
CA VAL A 246 -2.45 2.63 27.20
C VAL A 246 -3.24 1.32 27.35
N TRP A 247 -2.53 0.20 27.42
CA TRP A 247 -3.17 -1.10 27.58
C TRP A 247 -3.85 -1.23 28.95
N GLU A 248 -3.21 -0.81 30.04
CA GLU A 248 -3.75 -0.83 31.40
C GLU A 248 -5.00 0.04 31.54
N VAL A 249 -4.99 1.26 31.00
CA VAL A 249 -6.18 2.13 30.99
C VAL A 249 -7.32 1.46 30.21
N LYS A 250 -7.02 0.82 29.06
CA LYS A 250 -8.02 0.10 28.29
C LYS A 250 -8.62 -1.05 29.11
N GLN A 251 -7.80 -1.89 29.74
CA GLN A 251 -8.28 -3.01 30.56
C GLN A 251 -9.12 -2.53 31.74
N ARG A 252 -8.65 -1.49 32.44
CA ARG A 252 -9.36 -0.91 33.59
C ARG A 252 -10.75 -0.38 33.20
N MET A 253 -10.84 0.42 32.14
CA MET A 253 -12.13 0.94 31.68
C MET A 253 -13.06 -0.16 31.15
N MET A 254 -12.52 -1.25 30.61
CA MET A 254 -13.31 -2.42 30.23
C MET A 254 -13.87 -3.14 31.46
N ALA A 255 -13.06 -3.36 32.48
CA ALA A 255 -13.50 -3.97 33.73
C ALA A 255 -14.57 -3.12 34.43
N GLU A 256 -14.33 -1.82 34.59
CA GLU A 256 -15.29 -0.87 35.17
C GLU A 256 -16.66 -0.91 34.46
N PHE A 257 -16.67 -1.03 33.13
CA PHE A 257 -17.92 -1.15 32.39
C PHE A 257 -18.63 -2.48 32.63
N MET A 258 -17.90 -3.60 32.67
CA MET A 258 -18.50 -4.92 32.91
C MET A 258 -19.11 -4.98 34.32
N ASP A 259 -18.38 -4.49 35.34
CA ASP A 259 -18.85 -4.45 36.72
C ASP A 259 -20.14 -3.63 36.87
N MET A 260 -20.29 -2.54 36.11
CA MET A 260 -21.50 -1.71 36.11
C MET A 260 -22.73 -2.36 35.44
N HIS A 261 -22.54 -3.43 34.65
CA HIS A 261 -23.58 -4.07 33.84
C HIS A 261 -23.73 -5.58 34.16
N GLU A 262 -23.15 -6.05 35.27
CA GLU A 262 -23.31 -7.42 35.78
C GLU A 262 -24.54 -7.60 36.72
N GLU A 263 -25.44 -6.60 36.80
CA GLU A 263 -26.81 -6.72 37.34
C GLU A 263 -27.87 -6.78 36.23
#